data_AF-A0A7S7NWD1-F1
#
_entry.id   AF-A0A7S7NWD1-F1
#
_cell.length_a   1.000
_cell.length_b   1.000
_cell.length_c   1.000
_cell.angle_alpha   90.00
_cell.angle_beta   90.00
_cell.angle_gamma   90.00
#
_symmetry.space_group_name_H-M   'P 1'
#
loop_
_entity.id
_entity.type
_entity.pdbx_description
1 polymer ?
#
loop_
_entity_poly.entity_id
_entity_poly.type
_entity_poly.pdbx_seq_one_letter_code
_entity_poly.pdbx_strand_id
1 'polypeptide(L)'
;MPAHGFRQNLLLLFGFYPFRCSDCYHRFLANPLGVANAGYAKCPRCLRMDLSTWDPKYYKQSAWMDLKAWFGAHRWRCDPCRTNFMSWRPRKQRYIRPADQQTPQPSVPPAADYHELYGG
;
A
#
# COMPACT_ATOMS: atom_id res chain seq x y z
N MET A 1 -34.49 20.95 6.94
CA MET A 1 -34.12 19.51 6.87
C MET A 1 -32.97 19.35 5.87
N PRO A 2 -32.02 18.43 6.12
CA PRO A 2 -30.64 18.83 6.41
C PRO A 2 -29.68 18.88 5.20
N ALA A 3 -28.70 19.78 5.32
CA ALA A 3 -27.65 20.09 4.36
C ALA A 3 -26.55 19.00 4.24
N HIS A 4 -26.92 17.78 3.84
CA HIS A 4 -25.97 16.67 3.65
C HIS A 4 -25.51 16.44 2.19
N GLY A 5 -26.08 17.13 1.20
CA GLY A 5 -25.88 16.77 -0.22
C GLY A 5 -24.65 17.37 -0.92
N PHE A 6 -24.18 18.55 -0.52
CA PHE A 6 -23.19 19.29 -1.34
C PHE A 6 -21.77 18.72 -1.25
N ARG A 7 -21.35 18.28 -0.06
CA ARG A 7 -20.04 17.62 0.14
C ARG A 7 -19.96 16.26 -0.55
N GLN A 8 -21.08 15.53 -0.64
CA GLN A 8 -21.13 14.25 -1.34
C GLN A 8 -21.00 14.42 -2.87
N ASN A 9 -21.63 15.45 -3.43
CA ASN A 9 -21.51 15.76 -4.86
C ASN A 9 -20.09 16.19 -5.27
N LEU A 10 -19.38 16.96 -4.44
CA LEU A 10 -17.99 17.32 -4.72
C LEU A 10 -17.07 16.10 -4.71
N LEU A 11 -17.23 15.17 -3.77
CA LEU A 11 -16.43 13.93 -3.74
C LEU A 11 -16.62 13.07 -5.01
N LEU A 12 -17.86 12.98 -5.50
CA LEU A 12 -18.16 12.31 -6.77
C LEU A 12 -17.52 13.04 -7.97
N LEU A 13 -17.57 14.38 -7.99
CA LEU A 13 -16.97 15.21 -9.04
C LEU A 13 -15.43 15.09 -9.06
N PHE A 14 -14.80 14.95 -7.90
CA PHE A 14 -13.36 14.72 -7.76
C PHE A 14 -12.96 13.24 -7.96
N GLY A 15 -13.89 12.37 -8.33
CA GLY A 15 -13.62 10.96 -8.65
C GLY A 15 -13.36 10.06 -7.44
N PHE A 16 -13.76 10.48 -6.23
CA PHE A 16 -13.70 9.63 -5.04
C PHE A 16 -14.94 8.73 -5.00
N TYR A 17 -14.74 7.44 -5.24
CA TYR A 17 -15.78 6.43 -5.17
C TYR A 17 -15.55 5.49 -3.97
N PRO A 18 -16.57 5.23 -3.13
CA PRO A 18 -16.46 4.22 -2.09
C PRO A 18 -16.39 2.84 -2.75
N PHE A 19 -15.18 2.28 -2.83
CA PHE A 19 -14.96 0.98 -3.44
C PHE A 19 -15.01 -0.11 -2.37
N ARG A 20 -15.67 -1.22 -2.71
CA ARG A 20 -15.68 -2.44 -1.91
C ARG A 20 -14.96 -3.52 -2.71
N CYS A 21 -13.89 -4.07 -2.14
CA CYS A 21 -13.23 -5.21 -2.77
C CYS A 21 -14.15 -6.44 -2.75
N SER A 22 -14.24 -7.17 -3.86
CA SER A 22 -15.01 -8.42 -3.96
C SER A 22 -14.42 -9.55 -3.12
N ASP A 23 -13.10 -9.55 -2.92
CA ASP A 23 -12.39 -10.63 -2.22
C ASP A 23 -12.30 -10.37 -0.71
N CYS A 24 -11.84 -9.19 -0.30
CA CYS A 24 -11.61 -8.89 1.12
C CYS A 24 -12.75 -8.12 1.80
N TYR A 25 -13.80 -7.75 1.07
CA TYR A 25 -14.98 -7.01 1.54
C TYR A 25 -14.74 -5.68 2.24
N HIS A 26 -13.49 -5.22 2.31
CA HIS A 26 -13.12 -3.97 2.94
C HIS A 26 -13.55 -2.78 2.07
N ARG A 27 -14.12 -1.76 2.73
CA ARG A 27 -14.56 -0.51 2.08
C ARG A 27 -13.45 0.54 2.23
N PHE A 28 -13.11 1.21 1.15
CA PHE A 28 -12.16 2.33 1.16
C PHE A 28 -12.55 3.36 0.11
N LEU A 29 -12.16 4.61 0.35
CA LEU A 29 -12.35 5.69 -0.61
C LEU A 29 -11.20 5.66 -1.61
N ALA A 30 -11.48 5.22 -2.83
CA ALA A 30 -10.51 5.22 -3.91
C ALA A 30 -10.76 6.43 -4.81
N ASN A 31 -9.68 7.09 -5.23
CA ASN A 31 -9.72 8.04 -6.34
C ASN A 31 -8.91 7.47 -7.53
N PRO A 32 -9.54 6.58 -8.33
CA PRO A 32 -8.86 5.92 -9.44
C PRO A 32 -8.54 6.88 -10.59
N LEU A 33 -9.31 7.95 -10.75
CA LEU A 33 -9.20 8.96 -11.81
C LEU A 33 -8.29 10.14 -11.44
N GLY A 34 -7.90 10.28 -10.18
CA GLY A 34 -6.99 11.34 -9.76
C GLY A 34 -5.66 11.22 -10.51
N VAL A 35 -5.28 12.27 -11.24
CA VAL A 35 -4.04 12.34 -12.03
C VAL A 35 -2.82 12.00 -11.17
N ALA A 36 -2.81 12.48 -9.92
CA ALA A 36 -1.78 12.17 -8.92
C ALA A 36 -1.69 10.68 -8.57
N ASN A 37 -2.74 9.88 -8.79
CA ASN A 37 -2.79 8.46 -8.47
C ASN A 37 -2.58 7.55 -9.70
N ALA A 38 -2.56 8.11 -10.91
CA ALA A 38 -2.41 7.35 -12.15
C ALA A 38 -0.99 6.76 -12.30
N GLY A 39 0.03 7.46 -11.80
CA GLY A 39 1.43 7.03 -11.89
C GLY A 39 1.84 5.88 -10.96
N TYR A 40 0.98 5.50 -10.00
CA TYR A 40 1.31 4.50 -8.99
C TYR A 40 0.75 3.11 -9.31
N ALA A 41 1.36 2.08 -8.72
CA ALA A 41 0.86 0.72 -8.75
C ALA A 41 -0.47 0.62 -8.01
N LYS A 42 -1.43 -0.09 -8.61
CA LYS A 42 -2.76 -0.34 -8.05
C LYS A 42 -3.01 -1.83 -8.01
N CYS A 43 -3.63 -2.31 -6.93
CA CYS A 43 -4.09 -3.68 -6.89
C CYS A 43 -5.15 -3.93 -7.99
N PRO A 44 -5.05 -5.01 -8.78
CA PRO A 44 -6.04 -5.31 -9.82
C PRO A 44 -7.42 -5.71 -9.26
N ARG A 45 -7.51 -6.09 -7.98
CA ARG A 45 -8.76 -6.50 -7.32
C ARG A 45 -9.45 -5.35 -6.59
N CYS A 46 -8.67 -4.60 -5.80
CA CYS A 46 -9.21 -3.53 -4.96
C CYS A 46 -8.72 -2.14 -5.33
N LEU A 47 -7.89 -1.95 -6.36
CA LEU A 47 -7.39 -0.61 -6.76
C LEU A 47 -6.64 0.18 -5.67
N ARG A 48 -6.33 -0.45 -4.52
CA ARG A 48 -5.53 0.14 -3.45
C ARG A 48 -4.11 0.41 -3.93
N MET A 49 -3.53 1.52 -3.44
CA MET A 49 -2.17 2.00 -3.76
C MET A 49 -1.18 1.83 -2.60
N ASP A 50 -1.68 1.35 -1.46
CA ASP A 50 -0.90 0.87 -0.33
C ASP A 50 -0.55 -0.61 -0.55
N LEU A 51 0.69 -0.83 -0.98
CA LEU A 51 1.18 -2.15 -1.35
C LEU A 51 2.40 -2.48 -0.49
N SER A 52 2.51 -3.75 -0.11
CA SER A 52 3.72 -4.34 0.45
C SER A 52 4.54 -4.99 -0.66
N THR A 53 5.81 -5.25 -0.39
CA THR A 53 6.69 -6.01 -1.27
C THR A 53 6.69 -7.47 -0.81
N TRP A 54 6.92 -8.39 -1.73
CA TRP A 54 7.07 -9.81 -1.42
C TRP A 54 8.37 -10.34 -2.03
N ASP A 55 8.95 -11.32 -1.35
CA ASP A 55 10.20 -11.95 -1.74
C ASP A 55 9.91 -13.25 -2.52
N PRO A 56 10.50 -13.44 -3.72
CA PRO A 56 10.36 -14.65 -4.52
C PRO A 56 10.75 -15.94 -3.79
N LYS A 57 11.63 -15.86 -2.78
CA LYS A 57 12.08 -17.05 -2.03
C LYS A 57 10.93 -17.82 -1.38
N TYR A 58 9.85 -17.11 -1.03
CA TYR A 58 8.70 -17.70 -0.34
C TYR A 58 7.53 -18.05 -1.27
N TYR A 59 7.62 -17.74 -2.58
CA TYR A 59 6.50 -17.91 -3.51
C TYR A 59 6.98 -18.44 -4.87
N LYS A 60 6.36 -19.53 -5.34
CA LYS A 60 6.58 -20.02 -6.72
C LYS A 60 6.07 -18.99 -7.73
N GLN A 61 6.99 -18.28 -8.37
CA GLN A 61 6.69 -17.34 -9.45
C GLN A 61 6.45 -18.11 -10.76
N SER A 62 5.60 -17.59 -11.64
CA SER A 62 5.53 -18.09 -13.01
C SER A 62 6.67 -17.51 -13.84
N ALA A 63 7.14 -18.21 -14.87
CA ALA A 63 8.21 -17.73 -15.75
C ALA A 63 7.91 -16.34 -16.34
N TRP A 64 6.63 -16.02 -16.57
CA TRP A 64 6.20 -14.70 -17.01
C TRP A 64 6.41 -13.59 -15.97
N MET A 65 6.30 -13.91 -14.68
CA MET A 65 6.64 -13.00 -13.59
C MET A 65 8.15 -12.80 -13.50
N ASP A 66 8.95 -13.86 -13.64
CA ASP A 66 10.41 -13.74 -13.65
C ASP A 66 10.91 -12.85 -14.78
N LEU A 67 10.35 -13.02 -15.98
CA LEU A 67 10.66 -12.17 -17.12
C LEU A 67 10.36 -10.69 -16.82
N LYS A 68 9.20 -10.39 -16.23
CA LYS A 68 8.86 -9.01 -15.84
C LYS A 68 9.81 -8.46 -14.78
N ALA A 69 10.19 -9.28 -13.79
CA ALA A 69 11.14 -8.89 -12.77
C ALA A 69 12.52 -8.58 -13.38
N TRP A 70 12.93 -9.36 -14.40
CA TRP A 70 14.14 -9.11 -15.17
C TRP A 70 14.08 -7.78 -15.95
N PHE A 71 12.91 -7.44 -16.50
CA PHE A 71 12.64 -6.11 -17.09
C PHE A 71 12.44 -4.98 -16.05
N GLY A 72 12.82 -5.19 -14.78
CA GLY A 72 12.74 -4.16 -13.73
C GLY A 72 11.35 -3.91 -13.18
N ALA A 73 10.39 -4.82 -13.37
CA ALA A 73 9.09 -4.69 -12.73
C ALA A 73 9.20 -4.85 -11.21
N HIS A 74 8.48 -4.03 -10.47
CA HIS A 74 8.41 -4.13 -9.02
C HIS A 74 7.43 -5.23 -8.59
N ARG A 75 7.84 -5.96 -7.55
CA ARG A 75 7.06 -7.04 -6.93
C ARG A 75 6.17 -6.45 -5.84
N TRP A 76 4.87 -6.42 -6.11
CA TRP A 76 3.91 -5.89 -5.17
C TRP A 76 2.91 -6.93 -4.67
N ARG A 77 2.48 -6.74 -3.43
CA ARG A 77 1.49 -7.54 -2.75
C ARG A 77 0.47 -6.61 -2.13
N CYS A 78 -0.80 -6.94 -2.32
CA CYS A 78 -1.88 -6.32 -1.58
C CYS A 78 -2.16 -7.18 -0.35
N ASP A 79 -1.85 -6.69 0.85
CA ASP A 79 -2.10 -7.44 2.09
C ASP A 79 -3.59 -7.69 2.36
N PRO A 80 -4.51 -6.73 2.14
CA PRO A 80 -5.95 -6.98 2.26
C PRO A 80 -6.45 -8.08 1.33
N CYS A 81 -6.03 -8.08 0.06
CA CYS A 81 -6.50 -9.05 -0.94
C CYS A 81 -5.61 -10.30 -1.03
N ARG A 82 -4.51 -10.37 -0.26
CA ARG A 82 -3.46 -11.41 -0.32
C ARG A 82 -2.95 -11.71 -1.74
N THR A 83 -3.13 -10.78 -2.69
CA THR A 83 -2.81 -10.99 -4.11
C THR A 83 -1.42 -10.46 -4.41
N ASN A 84 -0.57 -11.32 -4.97
CA ASN A 84 0.74 -10.95 -5.48
C ASN A 84 0.63 -10.57 -6.96
N PHE A 85 1.27 -9.48 -7.35
CA PHE A 85 1.35 -9.05 -8.74
C PHE A 85 2.64 -8.29 -9.01
N MET A 86 2.88 -7.96 -10.27
CA MET A 86 4.03 -7.19 -10.69
C MET A 86 3.58 -5.99 -11.51
N SER A 87 4.23 -4.85 -11.30
CA SER A 87 4.04 -3.66 -12.12
C SER A 87 5.30 -2.83 -12.17
N TRP A 88 5.54 -2.15 -13.30
CA TRP A 88 6.64 -1.17 -13.41
C TRP A 88 6.41 0.11 -12.62
N ARG A 89 5.17 0.36 -12.18
CA ARG A 89 4.85 1.57 -11.41
C ARG A 89 5.35 1.44 -9.97
N PRO A 90 5.85 2.53 -9.38
CA PRO A 90 6.22 2.56 -7.97
C PRO A 90 4.99 2.50 -7.07
N ARG A 91 5.16 2.09 -5.82
CA ARG A 91 4.11 2.22 -4.80
C ARG A 91 3.98 3.67 -4.37
N LYS A 92 2.76 4.08 -3.98
CA LYS A 92 2.54 5.38 -3.36
C LYS A 92 2.93 5.37 -1.89
N GLN A 93 2.44 4.39 -1.15
CA GLN A 93 2.65 4.25 0.29
C GLN A 93 2.85 2.78 0.65
N ARG A 94 3.60 2.53 1.73
CA ARG A 94 3.70 1.21 2.33
C ARG A 94 2.41 0.91 3.09
N TYR A 95 1.84 -0.27 2.90
CA TYR A 95 0.72 -0.70 3.73
C TYR A 95 1.18 -0.90 5.18
N ILE A 96 0.44 -0.28 6.10
CA ILE A 96 0.54 -0.49 7.54
C ILE A 96 -0.74 -1.21 7.95
N ARG A 97 -0.61 -2.37 8.60
CA ARG A 97 -1.81 -3.05 9.12
C ARG A 97 -2.45 -2.18 10.18
N PRO A 98 -3.79 -2.10 10.25
CA PRO A 98 -4.47 -1.35 11.30
C PRO A 98 -4.03 -1.73 12.72
N ALA A 99 -3.72 -3.01 12.95
CA ALA A 99 -3.18 -3.50 14.22
C ALA A 99 -1.79 -2.91 14.56
N ASP A 100 -0.96 -2.64 13.54
CA ASP A 100 0.38 -2.08 13.70
C ASP A 100 0.36 -0.55 13.89
N GLN A 101 -0.78 0.13 13.62
CA GLN A 101 -0.93 1.58 13.85
C GLN A 101 -1.07 1.95 15.33
N GLN A 102 -1.42 1.00 16.21
CA GLN A 102 -1.62 1.25 17.65
C GLN A 102 -0.35 1.11 18.48
N THR A 103 0.76 0.66 17.91
CA THR A 103 2.05 0.68 18.61
C THR A 103 2.70 2.05 18.40
N PRO A 104 2.76 2.94 19.41
CA PRO A 104 3.61 4.12 19.31
C PRO A 104 5.02 3.65 18.96
N GLN A 105 5.64 4.28 17.95
CA GLN A 105 7.04 4.00 17.62
C GLN A 105 7.86 4.07 18.90
N PRO A 106 8.65 3.03 19.26
CA PRO A 106 9.63 3.18 20.31
C PRO A 106 10.60 4.25 19.83
N SER A 107 10.54 5.43 20.45
CA SER A 107 11.55 6.48 20.29
C SER A 107 12.90 5.82 20.54
N VAL A 108 13.71 5.71 19.50
CA VAL A 108 15.11 5.25 19.62
C VAL A 108 15.74 6.11 20.73
N PRO A 109 16.12 5.54 21.89
CA PRO A 109 16.84 6.32 22.88
C PRO A 109 18.15 6.79 22.22
N PRO A 110 18.56 8.05 22.43
CA PRO A 110 19.83 8.54 21.89
C PRO A 110 20.93 7.57 22.33
N ALA A 111 21.73 7.13 21.36
CA ALA A 111 22.78 6.14 21.56
C ALA A 111 23.57 6.47 22.83
N ALA A 112 23.39 5.66 23.88
CA ALA A 112 24.22 5.74 25.06
C ALA A 112 25.65 5.42 24.62
N ASP A 113 26.56 6.35 24.91
CA ASP A 113 27.97 6.29 24.58
C ASP A 113 28.59 5.03 25.20
N TYR A 114 28.85 4.03 24.35
CA TYR A 114 29.32 2.70 24.73
C TYR A 114 30.80 2.69 25.22
N HIS A 115 31.49 3.84 25.13
CA HIS A 115 32.88 3.96 25.54
C HIS A 115 33.09 4.01 27.06
N GLU A 116 32.11 4.41 27.87
CA GLU A 116 32.25 4.45 29.34
C GLU A 116 32.15 3.06 30.00
N LEU A 117 31.51 2.08 29.37
CA LEU A 117 31.27 0.75 29.97
C LEU A 117 32.43 -0.24 29.80
N TYR A 118 33.32 -0.02 28.83
CA TYR A 118 34.40 -0.96 28.50
C TYR A 118 35.77 -0.31 28.27
N GLY A 119 35.90 1.00 28.49
CA GLY A 119 37.18 1.72 28.40
C GLY A 119 37.94 1.70 29.73
N GLY A 120 38.51 0.55 30.07
CA GLY A 120 39.57 0.42 31.08
C GLY A 120 40.95 0.57 30.45
#